data_AF-A0A970DXC1-F1
#
_entry.id   AF-A0A970DXC1-F1
#
_cell.length_a   1.000
_cell.length_b   1.000
_cell.length_c   1.000
_cell.angle_alpha   90.00
_cell.angle_beta   90.00
_cell.angle_gamma   90.00
#
_symmetry.space_group_name_H-M   'P 1'
#
loop_
_entity.id
_entity.type
_entity.pdbx_description
1 polymer ?
#
loop_
_entity_poly.entity_id
_entity_poly.type
_entity_poly.pdbx_seq_one_letter_code
_entity_poly.pdbx_strand_id
1 'polypeptide(L)'
;MRPFRYRKPSLKTALGITKAKKRIKRKTGITAATRPLRAASNAKRRMKRKVGYYSAPAKMFRAKKPPTPLGCLLPMVIAILILIVIVL
;
A
#
# COMPACT_ATOMS: atom_id res chain seq x y z
N MET A 1 -7.64 -31.26 35.00
CA MET A 1 -7.39 -30.54 33.72
C MET A 1 -7.19 -31.58 32.62
N ARG A 2 -7.84 -31.46 31.44
CA ARG A 2 -7.64 -32.42 30.34
C ARG A 2 -6.30 -32.14 29.63
N PRO A 3 -5.28 -33.01 29.71
CA PRO A 3 -3.92 -32.71 29.25
C PRO A 3 -3.78 -32.64 27.74
N PHE A 4 -4.68 -33.27 26.98
CA PHE A 4 -4.64 -33.29 25.52
C PHE A 4 -6.00 -32.97 24.90
N ARG A 5 -6.05 -31.88 24.14
CA ARG A 5 -7.16 -31.60 23.21
C ARG A 5 -6.78 -32.17 21.85
N TYR A 6 -7.36 -33.31 21.50
CA TYR A 6 -7.22 -33.84 20.14
C TYR A 6 -7.93 -32.92 19.15
N ARG A 7 -7.20 -32.47 18.12
CA ARG A 7 -7.78 -31.71 17.00
C ARG A 7 -7.59 -32.51 15.72
N LYS A 8 -8.69 -32.80 15.03
CA LYS A 8 -8.65 -33.52 13.75
C LYS A 8 -7.78 -32.74 12.75
N PRO A 9 -6.71 -33.36 12.20
CA PRO A 9 -5.83 -32.66 11.28
C PRO A 9 -6.53 -32.41 9.93
N SER A 10 -6.23 -31.27 9.31
CA SER A 10 -6.64 -31.01 7.92
C SER A 10 -5.90 -31.94 6.95
N LEU A 11 -6.48 -32.23 5.78
CA LEU A 11 -5.85 -33.06 4.74
C LEU A 11 -4.45 -32.56 4.37
N LYS A 12 -4.26 -31.23 4.30
CA LYS A 12 -2.94 -30.62 4.00
C LYS A 12 -1.90 -30.90 5.08
N THR A 13 -2.33 -31.13 6.32
CA THR A 13 -1.45 -31.52 7.43
C THR A 13 -1.15 -33.01 7.40
N ALA A 14 -2.16 -33.85 7.14
CA ALA A 14 -1.99 -35.29 6.97
C ALA A 14 -1.02 -35.61 5.82
N LEU A 15 -1.19 -34.93 4.68
CA LEU A 15 -0.33 -35.03 3.50
C LEU A 15 1.05 -34.37 3.67
N GLY A 16 1.39 -33.81 4.83
CA GLY A 16 2.71 -33.22 5.11
C GLY A 16 3.03 -31.89 4.40
N ILE A 17 2.14 -31.40 3.53
CA ILE A 17 2.31 -30.15 2.75
C ILE A 17 2.60 -28.96 3.67
N THR A 18 1.93 -28.88 4.82
CA THR A 18 2.15 -27.80 5.79
C THR A 18 3.55 -27.86 6.43
N LYS A 19 4.07 -29.07 6.68
CA LYS A 19 5.44 -29.26 7.19
C LYS A 19 6.47 -28.83 6.14
N ALA A 20 6.30 -29.23 4.89
CA ALA A 20 7.18 -28.84 3.78
C ALA A 20 7.19 -27.32 3.58
N LYS A 21 6.00 -26.68 3.50
CA LYS A 21 5.86 -25.22 3.39
C LYS A 21 6.55 -24.48 4.53
N LYS A 22 6.43 -24.98 5.77
CA LYS A 22 7.11 -24.40 6.94
C LYS A 22 8.63 -24.57 6.87
N ARG A 23 9.11 -25.75 6.44
CA ARG A 23 10.54 -26.03 6.28
C ARG A 23 11.19 -25.08 5.27
N ILE A 24 10.58 -24.93 4.09
CA ILE A 24 11.07 -24.02 3.05
C ILE A 24 11.15 -22.59 3.59
N LYS A 25 10.06 -22.08 4.19
CA LYS A 25 10.03 -20.72 4.75
C LYS A 25 11.05 -20.48 5.87
N ARG A 26 11.36 -21.50 6.68
CA ARG A 26 12.39 -21.41 7.73
C ARG A 26 13.80 -21.37 7.13
N LYS A 27 14.07 -22.20 6.11
CA LYS A 27 15.38 -22.27 5.46
C LYS A 27 15.69 -21.02 4.62
N THR A 28 14.75 -20.56 3.82
CA THR A 28 14.97 -19.43 2.89
C THR A 28 14.68 -18.07 3.51
N GLY A 29 14.06 -18.04 4.69
CA GLY A 29 13.43 -16.84 5.24
C GLY A 29 12.10 -16.52 4.55
N ILE A 30 11.13 -16.02 5.33
CA ILE A 30 9.77 -15.73 4.86
C ILE A 30 9.79 -14.66 3.76
N THR A 31 10.65 -13.66 3.91
CA THR A 31 10.74 -12.55 2.96
C THR A 31 11.22 -13.03 1.59
N ALA A 32 12.30 -13.82 1.51
CA ALA A 32 12.79 -14.32 0.23
C ALA A 32 11.77 -15.28 -0.42
N ALA A 33 11.17 -16.20 0.35
CA ALA A 33 10.16 -17.12 -0.16
C ALA A 33 8.91 -16.43 -0.71
N THR A 34 8.54 -15.26 -0.16
CA THR A 34 7.31 -14.54 -0.56
C THR A 34 7.58 -13.35 -1.47
N ARG A 35 8.84 -12.94 -1.65
CA ARG A 35 9.26 -11.85 -2.51
C ARG A 35 8.78 -12.00 -3.96
N PRO A 36 8.92 -13.15 -4.65
CA PRO A 36 8.46 -13.27 -6.03
C PRO A 36 6.93 -13.12 -6.12
N LEU A 37 6.20 -13.76 -5.21
CA LEU A 37 4.74 -13.68 -5.14
C LEU A 37 4.24 -12.24 -4.89
N ARG A 38 5.01 -11.44 -4.12
CA ARG A 38 4.66 -10.06 -3.77
C ARG A 38 5.23 -9.04 -4.75
N ALA A 39 6.06 -9.45 -5.71
CA ALA A 39 6.83 -8.54 -6.58
C ALA A 39 5.92 -7.58 -7.36
N ALA A 40 4.86 -8.11 -7.99
CA ALA A 40 3.90 -7.29 -8.75
C ALA A 40 3.21 -6.24 -7.86
N SER A 41 2.70 -6.65 -6.69
CA SER A 41 2.03 -5.73 -5.76
C SER A 41 2.98 -4.64 -5.23
N ASN A 42 4.24 -5.00 -4.99
CA ASN A 42 5.27 -4.07 -4.53
C ASN A 42 5.71 -3.12 -5.64
N ALA A 43 5.81 -3.59 -6.89
CA ALA A 43 6.08 -2.77 -8.06
C ALA A 43 4.98 -1.71 -8.24
N LYS A 44 3.71 -2.10 -8.18
CA LYS A 44 2.56 -1.18 -8.21
C LYS A 44 2.64 -0.13 -7.10
N ARG A 45 2.98 -0.53 -5.87
CA ARG A 45 3.15 0.41 -4.74
C ARG A 45 4.32 1.36 -4.95
N ARG A 46 5.45 0.89 -5.44
CA ARG A 46 6.62 1.72 -5.77
C ARG A 46 6.29 2.73 -6.85
N MET A 47 5.63 2.31 -7.92
CA MET A 47 5.19 3.19 -8.99
C MET A 47 4.24 4.27 -8.48
N LYS A 48 3.20 3.91 -7.71
CA LYS A 48 2.28 4.89 -7.09
C LYS A 48 3.00 5.93 -6.22
N ARG A 49 4.05 5.53 -5.50
CA ARG A 49 4.86 6.48 -4.71
C ARG A 49 5.71 7.39 -5.60
N LYS A 50 6.36 6.84 -6.64
CA LYS A 50 7.18 7.61 -7.59
C LYS A 50 6.36 8.65 -8.35
N VAL A 51 5.18 8.28 -8.83
CA VAL A 51 4.28 9.19 -9.57
C VAL A 51 3.54 10.17 -8.65
N GLY A 52 3.89 10.24 -7.36
CA GLY A 52 3.27 11.18 -6.44
C GLY A 52 1.79 10.89 -6.14
N TYR A 53 1.27 9.69 -6.39
CA TYR A 53 -0.15 9.34 -6.13
C TYR A 53 -0.57 9.56 -4.67
N TYR A 54 0.38 9.54 -3.75
CA TYR A 54 0.17 9.78 -2.31
C TYR A 54 0.52 11.20 -1.86
N SER A 55 0.93 12.07 -2.77
CA SER A 55 1.16 13.49 -2.49
C SER A 55 -0.14 14.16 -2.04
N ALA A 56 -0.01 15.25 -1.27
CA ALA A 56 -1.15 16.08 -0.87
C ALA A 56 -2.03 16.47 -2.08
N PRO A 57 -1.50 17.03 -3.19
CA PRO A 57 -2.31 17.38 -4.35
C PRO A 57 -2.99 16.17 -5.00
N ALA A 58 -2.28 15.04 -5.21
CA ALA A 58 -2.90 13.85 -5.81
C ALA A 58 -4.04 13.26 -4.95
N LYS A 59 -3.89 13.31 -3.62
CA LYS A 59 -4.96 12.92 -2.69
C LYS A 59 -6.14 13.88 -2.76
N MET A 60 -5.89 15.19 -2.94
CA MET A 60 -6.93 16.23 -3.12
C MET A 60 -7.74 15.99 -4.39
N PHE A 61 -7.07 15.79 -5.54
CA PHE A 61 -7.74 15.48 -6.81
C PHE A 61 -8.57 14.20 -6.73
N ARG A 62 -8.07 13.15 -6.07
CA ARG A 62 -8.81 11.89 -5.90
C ARG A 62 -10.02 12.03 -4.99
N ALA A 63 -9.94 12.88 -3.98
CA ALA A 63 -11.03 13.10 -3.03
C ALA A 63 -12.15 14.00 -3.59
N LYS A 64 -11.97 14.63 -4.76
CA LYS A 64 -12.86 15.66 -5.33
C LYS A 64 -13.22 16.79 -4.34
N LYS A 65 -12.45 16.94 -3.27
CA LYS A 65 -12.65 17.95 -2.24
C LYS A 65 -11.60 19.05 -2.45
N PRO A 66 -12.02 20.31 -2.62
CA PRO A 66 -11.09 21.42 -2.59
C PRO A 66 -10.43 21.49 -1.20
N PRO A 67 -9.23 22.06 -1.12
CA PRO A 67 -8.38 22.00 0.06
C PRO A 67 -9.05 22.64 1.29
N THR A 68 -9.00 21.94 2.43
CA THR A 68 -9.43 22.45 3.74
C THR A 68 -8.66 23.73 4.11
N PRO A 69 -9.20 24.55 5.01
CA PRO A 69 -9.65 25.96 4.85
C PRO A 69 -8.62 27.00 4.37
N LEU A 70 -7.34 26.66 4.20
CA LEU A 70 -6.31 27.55 3.66
C LEU A 70 -6.09 27.41 2.15
N GLY A 71 -6.71 26.44 1.48
CA GLY A 71 -6.39 26.19 0.07
C GLY A 71 -7.31 26.80 -0.97
N CYS A 72 -8.29 27.63 -0.61
CA CYS A 72 -8.82 28.63 -1.55
C CYS A 72 -7.91 29.86 -1.63
N LEU A 73 -7.11 30.13 -0.59
CA LEU A 73 -6.20 31.29 -0.58
C LEU A 73 -5.10 31.16 -1.62
N LEU A 74 -4.47 29.99 -1.76
CA LEU A 74 -3.41 29.77 -2.76
C LEU A 74 -3.87 29.98 -4.22
N PRO A 75 -4.97 29.35 -4.70
CA PRO A 75 -5.44 29.58 -6.06
C PRO A 75 -5.98 31.00 -6.27
N MET A 76 -6.57 31.63 -5.24
CA MET A 76 -7.00 33.03 -5.32
C MET A 76 -5.82 33.98 -5.45
N VAL A 77 -4.75 33.79 -4.67
CA VAL A 77 -3.52 34.60 -4.77
C VAL A 77 -2.85 34.41 -6.13
N ILE A 78 -2.78 33.18 -6.65
CA ILE A 78 -2.23 32.90 -7.98
C ILE A 78 -3.09 33.55 -9.07
N ALA A 79 -4.41 33.48 -8.99
CA ALA A 79 -5.31 34.12 -9.95
C ALA A 79 -5.18 35.65 -9.92
N ILE A 80 -5.06 36.25 -8.73
CA ILE A 80 -4.86 37.70 -8.57
C ILE A 80 -3.50 38.12 -9.16
N LEU A 81 -2.43 37.37 -8.89
CA LEU A 81 -1.10 37.67 -9.44
C LEU A 81 -1.08 37.56 -10.98
N ILE A 82 -1.73 36.53 -11.53
CA ILE A 82 -1.86 36.38 -13.00
C ILE A 82 -2.66 37.53 -13.59
N LEU A 83 -3.74 37.96 -12.94
CA LEU A 83 -4.55 39.09 -13.39
C LEU A 83 -3.74 40.40 -13.38
N ILE A 84 -2.94 40.64 -12.32
CA ILE A 84 -2.08 41.82 -12.23
C ILE A 84 -1.04 41.84 -13.36
N VAL A 85 -0.44 40.71 -13.69
CA VAL A 85 0.54 40.60 -14.79
C VAL A 85 -0.08 40.79 -16.18
N ILE A 86 -1.37 40.49 -16.35
CA ILE A 86 -2.08 40.68 -17.62
C ILE A 86 -2.57 42.14 -17.79
N VAL A 87 -2.85 42.82 -16.67
CA VAL A 87 -3.37 44.19 -16.67
C VAL A 87 -2.26 45.25 -16.66
N LEU A 88 -1.06 44.91 -16.17
CA LEU A 88 0.15 45.73 -16.25
C LEU A 88 0.82 45.59 -17.63
#